data_AF-A0A397UI64-F1
#
_entry.id   AF-A0A397UI64-F1
#
_cell.length_a   1.000
_cell.length_b   1.000
_cell.length_c   1.000
_cell.angle_alpha   90.00
_cell.angle_beta   90.00
_cell.angle_gamma   90.00
#
_symmetry.space_group_name_H-M   'P 1'
#
loop_
_entity.id
_entity.type
_entity.pdbx_description
1 polymer ?
#
loop_
_entity_poly.entity_id
_entity_poly.type
_entity_poly.pdbx_seq_one_letter_code
_entity_poly.pdbx_strand_id
1 'polypeptide(L)'
;MKSLSNFSCLVLFIAIILSIAYVPPIIGAGHHVWVHNKLAPGTRARVDASDTLDFVMVIDEEESTAHKGFNLWIPENYTKFWLEFWVYETTKDAKYRGPYNNTQDYCWRFHGSEDFWDINTC
;
A
#
# COMPACT_ATOMS: atom_id res chain seq x y z
N MET A 1 0.11 -58.93 -31.74
CA MET A 1 -0.04 -57.47 -31.97
C MET A 1 -0.05 -56.80 -30.61
N LYS A 2 0.98 -56.01 -30.28
CA LYS A 2 1.14 -55.37 -28.96
C LYS A 2 0.29 -54.10 -28.94
N SER A 3 -0.67 -54.04 -28.01
CA SER A 3 -1.47 -52.85 -27.73
C SER A 3 -0.57 -51.75 -27.17
N LEU A 4 -0.28 -50.74 -28.00
CA LEU A 4 0.39 -49.51 -27.63
C LEU A 4 -0.65 -48.39 -27.63
N SER A 5 -1.51 -48.35 -26.61
CA SER A 5 -2.57 -47.31 -26.55
C SER A 5 -2.77 -46.66 -25.17
N ASN A 6 -1.96 -47.01 -24.15
CA ASN A 6 -2.16 -46.44 -22.80
C ASN A 6 -1.03 -45.51 -22.34
N PHE A 7 0.05 -45.36 -23.11
CA PHE A 7 1.19 -44.52 -22.70
C PHE A 7 1.00 -43.03 -23.02
N SER A 8 0.10 -42.68 -23.95
CA SER A 8 -0.07 -41.30 -24.41
C SER A 8 -0.96 -40.45 -23.49
N CYS A 9 -2.01 -41.04 -22.88
CA CYS A 9 -2.87 -40.30 -21.93
C CYS A 9 -2.16 -40.02 -20.61
N LEU A 10 -1.41 -40.98 -20.05
CA LEU A 10 -0.78 -40.84 -18.73
C LEU A 10 0.28 -39.72 -18.70
N VAL A 11 1.04 -39.56 -19.78
CA VAL A 11 2.04 -38.49 -19.95
C VAL A 11 1.36 -37.11 -20.06
N LEU A 12 0.22 -37.02 -20.75
CA LEU A 12 -0.57 -35.79 -20.86
C LEU A 12 -1.15 -35.35 -19.51
N PHE A 13 -1.66 -36.29 -18.71
CA PHE A 13 -2.19 -35.98 -17.37
C PHE A 13 -1.10 -35.47 -16.40
N ILE A 14 0.11 -36.04 -16.44
CA ILE A 14 1.23 -35.58 -15.61
C ILE A 14 1.67 -34.16 -16.02
N ALA A 15 1.73 -33.86 -17.32
CA ALA A 15 2.06 -32.53 -17.82
C ALA A 15 1.02 -31.46 -17.43
N ILE A 16 -0.27 -31.82 -17.41
CA ILE A 16 -1.36 -30.95 -16.96
C ILE A 16 -1.30 -30.72 -15.44
N ILE A 17 -1.02 -31.74 -14.62
CA ILE A 17 -0.96 -31.56 -13.16
C ILE A 17 0.27 -30.72 -12.75
N LEU A 18 1.41 -30.87 -13.43
CA LEU A 18 2.61 -30.05 -13.20
C LEU A 18 2.45 -28.58 -13.63
N SER A 19 1.46 -28.26 -14.47
CA SER A 19 1.20 -26.88 -14.91
C SER A 19 0.14 -26.13 -14.09
N ILE A 20 -0.51 -26.76 -13.10
CA ILE A 20 -1.65 -26.15 -12.38
C ILE A 20 -1.30 -25.49 -11.04
N ALA A 21 -0.12 -25.67 -10.44
CA ALA A 21 0.12 -25.03 -9.14
C ALA A 21 1.58 -24.68 -8.85
N TYR A 22 2.21 -23.92 -9.73
CA TYR A 22 3.20 -22.96 -9.26
C TYR A 22 2.59 -21.57 -9.39
N VAL A 23 1.79 -21.19 -8.40
CA VAL A 23 1.54 -19.78 -8.12
C VAL A 23 2.84 -19.34 -7.43
N PRO A 24 3.71 -18.55 -8.10
CA PRO A 24 4.83 -17.96 -7.37
C PRO A 24 4.24 -17.27 -6.14
N PRO A 25 4.88 -17.35 -4.95
CA PRO A 25 4.49 -16.46 -3.86
C PRO A 25 4.44 -15.04 -4.44
N ILE A 26 3.34 -14.33 -4.26
CA ILE A 26 3.21 -12.95 -4.74
C ILE A 26 4.32 -12.17 -4.02
N ILE A 27 5.44 -11.96 -4.70
CA ILE A 27 6.51 -11.09 -4.24
C ILE A 27 5.89 -9.69 -4.29
N GLY A 28 5.35 -9.21 -3.18
CA GLY A 28 4.64 -7.91 -3.08
C GLY A 28 3.14 -8.01 -2.79
N ALA A 29 2.71 -8.90 -1.89
CA ALA A 29 1.34 -8.89 -1.39
C ALA A 29 1.15 -7.80 -0.32
N GLY A 30 0.20 -6.91 -0.54
CA GLY A 30 -0.06 -5.72 0.27
C GLY A 30 -0.79 -4.66 -0.56
N HIS A 31 -1.00 -3.49 0.02
CA HIS A 31 -1.69 -2.39 -0.64
C HIS A 31 -0.98 -1.06 -0.45
N HIS A 32 -1.18 -0.16 -1.40
CA HIS A 32 -0.58 1.17 -1.37
C HIS A 32 -1.52 2.22 -0.79
N VAL A 33 -0.95 3.17 -0.08
CA VAL A 33 -1.60 4.43 0.28
C VAL A 33 -1.01 5.53 -0.59
N TRP A 34 -1.71 5.92 -1.64
CA TRP A 34 -1.29 6.96 -2.58
C TRP A 34 -1.58 8.35 -2.03
N VAL A 35 -0.58 9.23 -2.06
CA VAL A 35 -0.69 10.59 -1.55
C VAL A 35 -0.40 11.59 -2.66
N HIS A 36 -1.40 12.43 -2.95
CA HIS A 36 -1.25 13.59 -3.81
C HIS A 36 -0.93 14.83 -2.97
N ASN A 37 0.34 15.22 -2.94
CA ASN A 37 0.75 16.45 -2.27
C ASN A 37 0.36 17.68 -3.13
N LYS A 38 -0.75 18.35 -2.81
CA LYS A 38 -1.17 19.61 -3.46
C LYS A 38 -1.02 20.82 -2.53
N LEU A 39 -0.11 20.74 -1.55
CA LEU A 39 0.25 21.89 -0.74
C LEU A 39 0.89 23.00 -1.59
N ALA A 40 0.96 24.20 -1.01
CA ALA A 40 1.59 25.37 -1.60
C ALA A 40 3.10 25.15 -1.83
N PRO A 41 3.70 25.75 -2.87
CA PRO A 41 5.14 25.66 -3.10
C PRO A 41 5.97 26.03 -1.87
N GLY A 42 7.06 25.30 -1.64
CA GLY A 42 7.95 25.48 -0.48
C GLY A 42 7.61 24.59 0.71
N THR A 43 6.39 24.05 0.78
CA THR A 43 5.95 23.20 1.89
C THR A 43 6.29 21.71 1.66
N ARG A 44 6.30 20.93 2.75
CA ARG A 44 6.61 19.50 2.73
C ARG A 44 5.57 18.71 3.52
N ALA A 45 5.09 17.60 2.94
CA ALA A 45 4.15 16.68 3.57
C ALA A 45 4.85 15.39 3.98
N ARG A 46 4.42 14.79 5.08
CA ARG A 46 4.80 13.45 5.55
C ARG A 46 3.56 12.67 5.95
N VAL A 47 3.56 11.37 5.69
CA VAL A 47 2.54 10.46 6.19
C VAL A 47 3.22 9.23 6.76
N ASP A 48 2.75 8.81 7.93
CA ASP A 48 3.20 7.61 8.63
C ASP A 48 2.04 6.61 8.69
N ALA A 49 2.34 5.34 8.45
CA ALA A 49 1.43 4.24 8.68
C ALA A 49 1.85 3.46 9.91
N SER A 50 0.89 3.06 10.76
CA SER A 50 1.15 2.23 11.94
C SER A 50 0.06 1.19 12.14
N ASP A 51 0.38 0.07 12.78
CA ASP A 51 -0.61 -0.92 13.19
C ASP A 51 -1.34 -0.54 14.48
N THR A 52 -0.86 0.49 15.20
CA THR A 52 -1.46 1.03 16.42
C THR A 52 -1.74 2.53 16.32
N LEU A 53 -2.69 3.03 17.13
CA LEU A 53 -3.07 4.45 17.13
C LEU A 53 -2.04 5.35 17.83
N ASP A 54 -1.19 4.78 18.67
CA ASP A 54 -0.11 5.48 19.37
C ASP A 54 1.19 5.55 18.54
N PHE A 55 1.19 5.03 17.31
CA PHE A 55 2.31 5.08 16.35
C PHE A 55 3.64 4.58 16.92
N VAL A 56 3.59 3.61 17.85
CA VAL A 56 4.80 3.00 18.46
C VAL A 56 5.57 2.17 17.44
N MET A 57 4.87 1.49 16.53
CA MET A 57 5.48 0.74 15.42
C MET A 57 5.05 1.35 14.09
N VAL A 58 6.00 1.98 13.41
CA VAL A 58 5.80 2.51 12.06
C VAL A 58 5.95 1.36 11.06
N ILE A 59 4.90 1.12 10.28
CA ILE A 59 4.88 0.17 9.17
C ILE A 59 5.70 0.74 8.01
N ASP A 60 5.39 1.99 7.64
CA ASP A 60 6.05 2.73 6.57
C ASP A 60 5.89 4.24 6.81
N GLU A 61 6.82 5.03 6.30
CA GLU A 61 6.88 6.49 6.43
C GLU A 61 7.41 7.07 5.12
N GLU A 62 6.63 7.96 4.52
CA GLU A 62 7.01 8.60 3.27
C GLU A 62 6.67 10.09 3.26
N GLU A 63 7.42 10.84 2.47
CA GLU A 63 7.32 12.29 2.44
C GLU A 63 7.67 12.89 1.09
N SER A 64 7.22 14.12 0.86
CA SER A 64 7.53 14.84 -0.37
C SER A 64 7.40 16.34 -0.20
N THR A 65 8.12 17.09 -1.03
CA THR A 65 7.86 18.51 -1.22
C THR A 65 6.62 18.73 -2.07
N ALA A 66 6.02 19.91 -1.93
CA ALA A 66 4.81 20.33 -2.63
C ALA A 66 4.78 19.93 -4.11
N HIS A 67 3.61 19.46 -4.56
CA HIS A 67 3.33 19.02 -5.93
C HIS A 67 4.02 17.73 -6.40
N LYS A 68 4.74 17.02 -5.52
CA LYS A 68 5.25 15.67 -5.79
C LYS A 68 4.40 14.63 -5.07
N GLY A 69 3.84 13.68 -5.81
CA GLY A 69 3.12 12.55 -5.19
C GLY A 69 4.09 11.54 -4.59
N PHE A 70 3.61 10.76 -3.62
CA PHE A 70 4.32 9.65 -2.99
C PHE A 70 3.33 8.57 -2.57
N ASN A 71 3.82 7.42 -2.10
CA ASN A 71 2.95 6.36 -1.61
C ASN A 71 3.64 5.57 -0.51
N LEU A 72 2.84 5.10 0.44
CA LEU A 72 3.28 4.14 1.45
C LEU A 72 2.90 2.73 1.00
N TRP A 73 3.68 1.74 1.42
CA TRP A 73 3.41 0.33 1.23
C TRP A 73 2.98 -0.33 2.54
N ILE A 74 1.80 -0.97 2.55
CA ILE A 74 1.29 -1.71 3.71
C ILE A 74 1.37 -3.22 3.41
N PRO A 75 2.34 -3.94 3.99
CA PRO A 75 2.47 -5.38 3.81
C PRO A 75 1.24 -6.17 4.27
N GLU A 76 0.90 -7.27 3.58
CA GLU A 76 -0.32 -8.07 3.86
C GLU A 76 -0.42 -8.62 5.29
N ASN A 77 0.70 -8.79 6.01
CA ASN A 77 0.69 -9.27 7.39
C ASN A 77 0.06 -8.27 8.36
N TYR A 78 -0.11 -7.01 7.95
CA TYR A 78 -0.88 -6.02 8.68
C TYR A 78 -2.32 -6.03 8.18
N THR A 79 -3.26 -6.55 8.98
CA THR A 79 -4.68 -6.63 8.61
C THR A 79 -5.39 -5.27 8.67
N LYS A 80 -4.89 -4.38 9.54
CA LYS A 80 -5.37 -3.01 9.70
C LYS A 80 -4.21 -2.06 9.93
N PHE A 81 -4.42 -0.80 9.62
CA PHE A 81 -3.44 0.26 9.84
C PHE A 81 -4.12 1.60 10.10
N TRP A 82 -3.40 2.48 10.77
CA TRP A 82 -3.70 3.90 10.99
C TRP A 82 -2.78 4.74 10.13
N LEU A 83 -3.23 5.95 9.80
CA LEU A 83 -2.43 6.94 9.09
C LEU A 83 -2.35 8.23 9.92
N GLU A 84 -1.14 8.75 10.06
CA GLU A 84 -0.87 10.06 10.63
C GLU A 84 -0.32 10.96 9.53
N PHE A 85 -0.93 12.12 9.35
CA PHE A 85 -0.58 13.09 8.32
C PHE A 85 0.06 14.30 8.97
N TRP A 86 1.15 14.78 8.38
CA TRP A 86 1.91 15.93 8.83
C TRP A 86 2.26 16.88 7.69
N VAL A 87 2.40 18.15 8.04
CA VAL A 87 3.05 19.18 7.22
C VAL A 87 4.23 19.71 8.03
N TYR A 88 5.43 19.77 7.46
CA TYR A 88 6.60 20.30 8.17
C TYR A 88 6.41 21.78 8.51
N GLU A 89 7.02 22.24 9.61
CA GLU A 89 7.03 23.65 10.04
C GLU A 89 5.64 24.26 10.34
N THR A 90 4.59 23.43 10.34
CA THR A 90 3.25 23.85 10.74
C THR A 90 3.13 24.04 12.26
N THR A 91 2.22 24.92 12.68
CA THR A 91 1.75 25.01 14.07
C THR A 91 0.46 24.22 14.32
N LYS A 92 -0.05 23.53 13.29
CA LYS A 92 -1.26 22.71 13.38
C LYS A 92 -0.91 21.29 13.82
N ASP A 93 -1.80 20.68 14.58
CA ASP A 93 -1.66 19.28 14.98
C ASP A 93 -1.72 18.34 13.77
N ALA A 94 -1.09 17.17 13.91
CA ALA A 94 -1.24 16.08 12.97
C ALA A 94 -2.70 15.66 12.81
N LYS A 95 -3.01 15.10 11.64
CA LYS A 95 -4.34 14.54 11.37
C LYS A 95 -4.25 13.03 11.34
N TYR A 96 -5.10 12.38 12.12
CA TYR A 96 -5.15 10.93 12.22
C TYR A 96 -6.34 10.37 11.44
N ARG A 97 -6.15 9.21 10.81
CA ARG A 97 -7.20 8.49 10.06
C ARG A 97 -7.08 6.99 10.28
N GLY A 98 -8.22 6.31 10.25
CA GLY A 98 -8.30 4.86 10.39
C GLY A 98 -9.13 4.40 11.59
N PRO A 99 -9.01 3.13 11.99
CA PRO A 99 -8.17 2.14 11.32
C PRO A 99 -8.78 1.77 9.96
N TYR A 100 -7.94 1.56 8.96
CA TYR A 100 -8.32 1.04 7.65
C TYR A 100 -8.09 -0.46 7.59
N ASN A 101 -8.86 -1.16 6.76
CA ASN A 101 -8.61 -2.57 6.46
C ASN A 101 -7.59 -2.65 5.32
N ASN A 102 -6.57 -3.49 5.45
CA ASN A 102 -5.57 -3.68 4.40
C ASN A 102 -6.07 -4.63 3.31
N THR A 103 -7.13 -4.23 2.61
CA THR A 103 -7.80 -5.05 1.58
C THR A 103 -7.89 -4.36 0.22
N GLN A 104 -7.45 -3.10 0.15
CA GLN A 104 -7.46 -2.28 -1.05
C GLN A 104 -6.45 -1.14 -0.92
N ASP A 105 -6.12 -0.54 -2.05
CA ASP A 105 -5.39 0.72 -2.06
C ASP A 105 -6.26 1.87 -1.56
N TYR A 106 -5.61 2.86 -0.94
CA TYR A 106 -6.24 4.09 -0.50
C TYR A 106 -5.61 5.30 -1.19
N CYS A 107 -6.37 6.38 -1.34
CA CYS A 107 -5.89 7.60 -1.97
C CYS A 107 -6.25 8.83 -1.13
N TRP A 108 -5.24 9.66 -0.89
CA TRP A 108 -5.34 10.91 -0.12
C TRP A 108 -4.74 12.07 -0.88
N ARG A 109 -5.20 13.27 -0.53
CA ARG A 109 -4.71 14.52 -1.08
C ARG A 109 -4.53 15.55 0.02
N PHE A 110 -3.34 16.15 0.08
CA PHE A 110 -3.07 17.33 0.90
C PHE A 110 -3.46 18.61 0.17
N HIS A 111 -3.98 19.60 0.89
CA HIS A 111 -4.19 20.97 0.42
C HIS A 111 -3.79 22.00 1.47
N GLY A 112 -3.46 23.21 1.03
CA GLY A 112 -3.11 24.34 1.90
C GLY A 112 -1.60 24.61 1.96
N SER A 113 -1.11 25.10 3.09
CA SER A 113 0.28 25.42 3.40
C SER A 113 0.60 25.08 4.87
N GLU A 114 1.77 25.46 5.36
CA GLU A 114 2.20 25.25 6.75
C GLU A 114 1.29 25.99 7.74
N ASP A 115 0.73 27.14 7.36
CA ASP A 115 -0.16 27.94 8.21
C ASP A 115 -1.58 27.36 8.31
N PHE A 116 -2.05 26.68 7.27
CA PHE A 116 -3.37 26.08 7.18
C PHE A 116 -3.34 24.89 6.22
N TRP A 117 -3.71 23.71 6.68
CA TRP A 117 -3.75 22.54 5.80
C TRP A 117 -4.89 21.59 6.12
N ASP A 118 -5.26 20.83 5.10
CA ASP A 118 -6.24 19.78 5.23
C ASP A 118 -5.94 18.58 4.32
N ILE A 119 -6.62 17.47 4.62
CA ILE A 119 -6.55 16.22 3.86
C ILE A 119 -7.95 15.74 3.49
N ASN A 120 -8.09 15.30 2.27
CA ASN A 120 -9.30 14.64 1.78
C ASN A 120 -8.93 13.37 1.03
N THR A 121 -9.90 12.45 0.94
CA THR A 121 -9.77 11.33 0.03
C THR A 121 -9.77 11.84 -1.40
N CYS A 122 -9.07 11.12 -2.28
CA CYS A 122 -9.40 11.15 -3.70
C CYS A 122 -10.78 10.50 -3.91
#